data_AF-A0A5N6J261-F1
#
_entry.id   AF-A0A5N6J261-F1
#
_cell.length_a   1.000
_cell.length_b   1.000
_cell.length_c   1.000
_cell.angle_alpha   90.00
_cell.angle_beta   90.00
_cell.angle_gamma   90.00
#
_symmetry.space_group_name_H-M   'P 1'
#
loop_
_entity.id
_entity.type
_entity.pdbx_description
1 polymer ?
#
loop_
_entity_poly.entity_id
_entity_poly.type
_entity_poly.pdbx_seq_one_letter_code
_entity_poly.pdbx_strand_id
1 'polypeptide(L)'
;MYPHLFYNQSVAELNNWYRLFLVPGGAHCGANTLQPNAPWPETTLATLIDWVENGIEPKTLNGTIQSTGEQQQTCGWPLRPYFKNNATNPECVYDQKSFDT
;
A
#
# COMPACT_ATOMS: atom_id res chain seq x y z
N MET A 1 15.15 -7.36 -8.44
CA MET A 1 15.01 -7.04 -9.89
C MET A 1 16.07 -6.08 -10.44
N TYR A 2 16.98 -5.50 -9.64
CA TYR A 2 18.13 -4.75 -10.17
C TYR A 2 19.38 -5.09 -9.33
N PRO A 3 20.08 -6.21 -9.61
CA PRO A 3 21.11 -6.76 -8.72
C PRO A 3 22.38 -5.90 -8.62
N HIS A 4 22.54 -4.93 -9.52
CA HIS A 4 23.68 -4.01 -9.56
C HIS A 4 23.43 -2.69 -8.80
N LEU A 5 22.23 -2.47 -8.26
CA LEU A 5 21.85 -1.27 -7.52
C LEU A 5 21.74 -1.55 -6.02
N PHE A 6 21.94 -0.53 -5.20
CA PHE A 6 21.60 -0.59 -3.78
C PHE A 6 20.08 -0.75 -3.60
N TYR A 7 19.66 -1.31 -2.47
CA TYR A 7 18.26 -1.67 -2.22
C TYR A 7 17.27 -0.54 -2.54
N ASN A 8 17.44 0.65 -1.95
CA ASN A 8 16.52 1.77 -2.15
C ASN A 8 16.46 2.24 -3.62
N GLN A 9 17.59 2.23 -4.33
CA GLN A 9 17.63 2.55 -5.75
C GLN A 9 16.94 1.47 -6.57
N SER A 10 17.19 0.20 -6.25
CA SER A 10 16.56 -0.95 -6.92
C SER A 10 15.03 -0.94 -6.79
N VAL A 11 14.53 -0.50 -5.64
CA VAL A 11 13.10 -0.34 -5.36
C VAL A 11 12.54 0.86 -6.12
N ALA A 12 13.25 2.00 -6.13
CA ALA A 12 12.82 3.17 -6.87
C ALA A 12 12.68 2.87 -8.37
N GLU A 13 13.66 2.19 -8.97
CA GLU A 13 13.62 1.76 -10.36
C GLU A 13 12.48 0.77 -10.63
N LEU A 14 12.26 -0.19 -9.71
CA LEU A 14 11.17 -1.15 -9.84
C LEU A 14 9.80 -0.48 -9.76
N ASN A 15 9.64 0.48 -8.84
CA ASN A 15 8.39 1.19 -8.59
C ASN A 15 7.91 2.05 -9.77
N ASN A 16 8.76 2.32 -10.77
CA ASN A 16 8.38 3.00 -12.00
C ASN A 16 7.39 2.18 -12.86
N TRP A 17 7.34 0.85 -12.69
CA TRP A 17 6.48 -0.02 -13.50
C TRP A 17 5.86 -1.20 -12.73
N TYR A 18 6.38 -1.54 -11.56
CA TYR A 18 5.83 -2.56 -10.67
C TYR A 18 5.78 -2.07 -9.23
N ARG A 19 4.59 -2.13 -8.61
CA ARG A 19 4.36 -1.71 -7.24
C ARG A 19 3.71 -2.83 -6.45
N LEU A 20 4.20 -3.07 -5.24
CA LEU A 20 3.64 -4.02 -4.29
C LEU A 20 2.94 -3.26 -3.17
N PHE A 21 1.72 -3.68 -2.84
CA PHE A 21 0.96 -3.17 -1.70
C PHE A 21 0.61 -4.36 -0.80
N LEU A 22 1.06 -4.29 0.45
CA LEU A 22 0.69 -5.27 1.47
C LEU A 22 -0.56 -4.74 2.18
N VAL A 23 -1.68 -5.44 2.06
CA VAL A 23 -2.98 -5.02 2.63
C VAL A 23 -3.09 -5.52 4.07
N PRO A 24 -2.91 -4.68 5.09
CA PRO A 24 -2.96 -5.12 6.48
C PRO A 24 -4.37 -5.56 6.83
N GLY A 25 -4.50 -6.78 7.34
CA GLY A 25 -5.79 -7.36 7.70
C GLY A 25 -6.64 -7.87 6.53
N GLY A 26 -6.14 -7.83 5.29
CA GLY A 26 -6.74 -8.56 4.18
C GLY A 26 -6.66 -10.07 4.38
N ALA A 27 -7.69 -10.80 3.93
CA ALA A 27 -7.69 -12.25 3.81
C ALA A 27 -7.24 -12.68 2.40
N HIS A 28 -7.36 -13.98 2.09
CA HIS A 28 -7.09 -14.48 0.75
C HIS A 28 -8.10 -13.87 -0.24
N CYS A 29 -7.61 -12.93 -1.06
CA CYS A 29 -8.37 -12.26 -2.11
C CYS A 29 -9.63 -11.49 -1.65
N GLY A 30 -9.73 -11.11 -0.37
CA GLY A 30 -10.89 -10.37 0.13
C GLY A 30 -10.70 -9.76 1.51
N ALA A 31 -11.70 -9.00 1.96
CA ALA A 31 -11.77 -8.49 3.32
C ALA A 31 -11.81 -9.65 4.34
N ASN A 32 -11.31 -9.40 5.56
CA ASN A 32 -11.27 -10.40 6.63
C ASN A 32 -12.35 -10.13 7.67
N THR A 33 -13.28 -11.07 7.84
CA THR A 33 -14.36 -10.96 8.83
C THR A 33 -13.87 -10.99 10.28
N LEU A 34 -12.68 -11.54 10.55
CA LEU A 34 -12.04 -11.52 11.87
C LEU A 34 -11.31 -10.19 12.14
N GLN A 35 -11.17 -9.32 11.14
CA GLN A 35 -10.59 -7.99 11.26
C GLN A 35 -11.52 -6.96 10.60
N PRO A 36 -12.74 -6.74 11.15
CA PRO A 36 -13.79 -5.94 10.51
C PRO A 36 -13.45 -4.46 10.32
N ASN A 37 -12.39 -3.98 10.98
CA ASN A 37 -11.89 -2.61 10.89
C ASN A 37 -10.70 -2.47 9.92
N ALA A 38 -10.30 -3.55 9.24
CA ALA A 38 -9.25 -3.51 8.24
C ALA A 38 -9.80 -3.01 6.89
N PRO A 39 -9.12 -2.07 6.21
CA PRO A 39 -9.54 -1.59 4.90
C PRO A 39 -9.23 -2.60 3.78
N TRP A 40 -10.12 -2.69 2.79
CA TRP A 40 -9.92 -3.51 1.59
C TRP A 40 -9.92 -2.66 0.31
N PRO A 41 -8.91 -2.77 -0.58
CA PRO A 41 -8.80 -1.93 -1.78
C PRO A 41 -9.67 -2.44 -2.93
N GLU A 42 -10.89 -1.91 -3.03
CA GLU A 42 -11.89 -2.31 -4.04
C GLU A 42 -11.71 -1.62 -5.40
N THR A 43 -10.93 -0.53 -5.46
CA THR A 43 -10.78 0.34 -6.63
C THR A 43 -9.45 0.16 -7.36
N THR A 44 -8.74 -0.94 -7.10
CA THR A 44 -7.38 -1.18 -7.65
C THR A 44 -7.36 -1.20 -9.18
N LEU A 45 -8.40 -1.70 -9.84
CA LEU A 45 -8.47 -1.68 -11.31
C LEU A 45 -8.53 -0.25 -11.85
N ALA A 46 -9.35 0.63 -11.27
CA ALA A 46 -9.42 2.03 -11.66
C ALA A 46 -8.06 2.74 -11.41
N THR A 47 -7.42 2.43 -10.29
CA THR A 47 -6.07 2.94 -9.98
C THR A 47 -5.04 2.52 -11.02
N LEU A 48 -5.11 1.27 -11.51
CA LEU A 48 -4.23 0.79 -12.56
C LEU A 48 -4.50 1.49 -13.90
N ILE A 49 -5.77 1.70 -14.26
CA ILE A 49 -6.17 2.44 -15.46
C ILE A 49 -5.58 3.87 -15.40
N ASP A 50 -5.75 4.57 -14.28
CA ASP A 50 -5.20 5.92 -14.10
C ASP A 50 -3.66 5.96 -14.18
N TRP A 51 -2.98 4.93 -13.68
CA TRP A 51 -1.54 4.84 -13.82
C TRP A 51 -1.11 4.67 -15.28
N VAL A 52 -1.76 3.76 -16.00
CA VAL A 52 -1.37 3.41 -17.37
C VAL A 52 -1.76 4.49 -18.37
N GLU A 53 -2.98 5.02 -18.26
CA GLU A 53 -3.56 5.92 -19.26
C GLU A 53 -3.26 7.40 -18.95
N ASN A 54 -3.19 7.76 -17.66
CA ASN A 54 -3.04 9.15 -17.22
C ASN A 54 -1.68 9.44 -16.58
N GLY A 55 -0.82 8.42 -16.39
CA GLY A 55 0.47 8.58 -15.72
C GLY A 55 0.36 8.90 -14.22
N ILE A 56 -0.80 8.67 -13.61
CA ILE A 56 -1.04 8.96 -12.19
C ILE A 56 -0.53 7.78 -11.37
N GLU A 57 0.71 7.89 -10.92
CA GLU A 57 1.39 6.81 -10.23
C GLU A 57 0.88 6.61 -8.79
N PRO A 58 0.44 5.40 -8.40
CA PRO A 58 -0.13 5.17 -7.07
C PRO A 58 0.96 5.06 -6.01
N LYS A 59 1.06 6.06 -5.13
CA LYS A 59 1.92 5.98 -3.92
C LYS A 59 1.25 5.20 -2.78
N THR A 60 -0.08 5.19 -2.77
CA THR A 60 -0.93 4.47 -1.85
C THR A 60 -2.11 3.85 -2.60
N LEU A 61 -2.79 2.89 -1.98
CA LEU A 61 -4.10 2.41 -2.42
C LEU A 61 -5.16 2.85 -1.42
N ASN A 62 -6.32 3.26 -1.93
CA ASN A 62 -7.48 3.56 -1.11
C ASN A 62 -8.23 2.26 -0.77
N GLY A 63 -8.51 2.02 0.51
CA GLY A 63 -9.26 0.85 0.96
C GLY A 63 -10.45 1.21 1.84
N THR A 64 -11.53 0.45 1.70
CA THR A 64 -12.79 0.64 2.42
C THR A 64 -12.83 -0.28 3.64
N ILE A 65 -13.10 0.28 4.82
CA ILE A 65 -13.46 -0.49 6.01
C ILE A 65 -14.91 -0.96 5.86
N GLN A 66 -15.14 -2.26 5.74
CA GLN A 66 -16.47 -2.81 5.40
C GLN A 66 -17.55 -2.52 6.45
N SER A 67 -17.17 -2.38 7.73
CA SER A 67 -18.12 -2.13 8.82
C SER A 67 -18.61 -0.68 8.90
N THR A 68 -17.82 0.29 8.41
CA THR A 68 -18.09 1.73 8.57
C THR A 68 -18.18 2.48 7.24
N GLY A 69 -17.66 1.92 6.14
CA GLY A 69 -17.47 2.60 4.86
C GLY A 69 -16.31 3.62 4.88
N GLU A 70 -15.60 3.77 6.00
CA GLU A 70 -14.48 4.69 6.13
C GLU A 70 -13.34 4.29 5.19
N GLN A 71 -12.67 5.30 4.64
CA GLN A 71 -11.57 5.12 3.71
C GLN A 71 -10.24 5.26 4.44
N GLN A 72 -9.36 4.30 4.22
CA GLN A 72 -8.02 4.29 4.79
C GLN A 72 -6.99 3.91 3.72
N GLN A 73 -5.87 4.62 3.72
CA GLN A 73 -4.79 4.43 2.76
C GLN A 73 -3.88 3.25 3.15
N THR A 74 -3.50 2.45 2.15
CA THR A 74 -2.46 1.42 2.24
C THR A 74 -1.18 1.91 1.57
N CYS A 75 -0.05 1.79 2.26
CA CYS A 75 1.26 2.24 1.77
C CYS A 75 1.83 1.30 0.70
N GLY A 76 2.50 1.88 -0.31
CA GLY A 76 3.34 1.13 -1.23
C GLY A 76 4.60 0.60 -0.54
N TRP A 77 4.92 -0.67 -0.77
CA TRP A 77 6.18 -1.27 -0.33
C TRP A 77 7.39 -0.49 -0.87
N PRO A 78 8.47 -0.31 -0.09
CA PRO A 78 8.79 -0.90 1.22
C PRO A 78 8.37 -0.04 2.41
N LEU A 79 7.57 0.99 2.18
CA LEU A 79 7.13 1.87 3.25
C LEU A 79 6.08 1.15 4.09
N ARG A 80 6.22 1.21 5.41
CA ARG A 80 5.21 0.70 6.33
C ARG A 80 4.27 1.82 6.78
N PRO A 81 3.01 1.51 7.11
CA PRO A 81 2.11 2.48 7.71
C PRO A 81 2.59 2.86 9.13
N TYR A 82 2.55 4.14 9.44
CA TYR A 82 2.79 4.68 10.78
C TYR A 82 1.70 5.68 11.15
N PHE A 83 0.88 5.32 12.15
CA PHE A 83 -0.23 6.14 12.62
C PHE A 83 0.23 7.03 13.77
N LYS A 84 -0.06 8.33 13.69
CA LYS A 84 0.21 9.32 14.74
C LYS A 84 -1.09 10.00 15.16
N ASN A 85 -1.17 10.41 16.42
CA ASN A 85 -2.20 11.32 16.94
C ASN A 85 -3.65 10.91 16.58
N ASN A 86 -3.96 9.61 16.62
CA ASN A 86 -5.28 9.06 16.22
C ASN A 86 -5.71 9.40 14.78
N ALA A 87 -4.76 9.60 13.86
CA ALA A 87 -5.07 9.76 12.44
C ALA A 87 -5.63 8.48 11.83
N THR A 88 -6.67 8.60 11.00
CA THR A 88 -7.21 7.48 10.20
C THR A 88 -6.22 7.03 9.12
N ASN A 89 -5.52 7.96 8.48
CA ASN A 89 -4.54 7.65 7.45
C ASN A 89 -3.13 7.58 8.00
N PRO A 90 -2.33 6.58 7.59
CA PRO A 90 -0.95 6.45 8.03
C PRO A 90 -0.03 7.42 7.29
N GLU A 91 1.06 7.82 7.94
CA GLU A 91 2.26 8.24 7.24
C GLU A 91 2.98 7.00 6.71
N CYS A 92 3.37 7.00 5.43
CA CYS A 92 4.15 5.91 4.85
C CYS A 92 5.64 6.17 5.09
N VAL A 93 6.25 5.41 6.00
CA VAL A 93 7.63 5.62 6.45
C VAL A 93 8.53 4.45 6.08
N TYR A 94 9.77 4.78 5.71
CA TYR A 94 10.81 3.78 5.59
C TYR A 94 11.35 3.45 6.99
N ASP A 95 11.42 2.16 7.32
CA ASP A 95 11.93 1.68 8.59
C ASP A 95 12.89 0.51 8.34
N GLN A 96 14.19 0.76 8.52
CA GLN A 96 15.23 -0.24 8.27
C GLN A 96 15.03 -1.49 9.14
N LYS A 97 14.58 -1.31 10.38
CA LYS A 97 14.40 -2.44 11.30
C LYS A 97 13.30 -3.39 10.83
N SER A 98 12.25 -2.87 10.19
CA SER A 98 11.18 -3.71 9.60
C SER A 98 11.62 -4.42 8.33
N PHE A 99 12.70 -3.98 7.69
CA PHE A 99 13.24 -4.60 6.49
C PHE A 99 14.25 -5.72 6.83
N ASP A 100 14.99 -5.55 7.92
CA ASP A 100 16.05 -6.49 8.33
C ASP A 100 15.51 -7.80 8.97
N THR A 101 14.20 -7.91 9.22
CA THR A 101 13.55 -9.06 9.89
C THR A 101 12.33 -9.55 9.13
#